data_AF-A0A957EL93-F1
#
_entry.id   AF-A0A957EL93-F1
#
_cell.length_a   1.000
_cell.length_b   1.000
_cell.length_c   1.000
_cell.angle_alpha   90.00
_cell.angle_beta   90.00
_cell.angle_gamma   90.00
#
_symmetry.space_group_name_H-M   'P 1'
#
loop_
_entity.id
_entity.type
_entity.pdbx_description
1 polymer ?
#
loop_
_entity_poly.entity_id
_entity_poly.type
_entity_poly.pdbx_seq_one_letter_code
_entity_poly.pdbx_strand_id
1 'polypeptide(L)'
;MNGITVQKMACARLPTAMGTFSLCLYHNSYENKEHLALVMGDVDGQDDVLVRVHSECFTGDVLGSHRCDCGPQLERAMELIAAEGQGVIVYLRQEGRGIGLLDKLRAYNLQDKGYDTVDANLLLGHQADARDYTIAALILRDLGIHSMRLLTNNPLKIESLQALGLVVHERVPLYTEVTNENAAYLATKVAKMRHMLNLDLLPIHQSGLSVDAIATVNGRSPTPQRPFVTISYAQSLDGSITSRRGQPTALSSHDSMAFTHKLRATHDAILVGIGTVLADDPLLTVRLVEGKHPQPIILDSQLRLPLQAGILQHPTHTPWIVASETAVQERQTALEAAGARVLRVPTNANGQIDLTNLLARLRLEGVNTLMVEGGARVITNFLAQQLVDRVVVTIAPVLVGGLHAVETPHSLPKLPRLHHVRYQRLDDDLVFMGDIDWSAA
;
A
#
# COMPACT_ATOMS: atom_id res chain seq x y z
N MET A 1 16.05 21.83 -39.48
CA MET A 1 15.04 22.57 -38.70
C MET A 1 14.80 23.97 -39.27
N ASN A 2 14.77 24.16 -40.59
CA ASN A 2 14.63 25.51 -41.16
C ASN A 2 13.15 25.79 -41.43
N GLY A 3 12.48 26.49 -40.52
CA GLY A 3 11.17 27.11 -40.78
C GLY A 3 10.11 27.02 -39.66
N ILE A 4 10.30 26.18 -38.63
CA ILE A 4 9.35 26.12 -37.51
C ILE A 4 9.71 27.20 -36.49
N THR A 5 8.71 27.99 -36.10
CA THR A 5 8.84 29.07 -35.11
C THR A 5 7.82 28.91 -34.00
N VAL A 6 8.12 29.48 -32.83
CA VAL A 6 7.19 29.59 -31.70
C VAL A 6 7.05 31.06 -31.32
N GLN A 7 5.88 31.43 -30.82
CA GLN A 7 5.60 32.78 -30.34
C GLN A 7 4.88 32.70 -28.99
N LYS A 8 5.44 33.39 -27.99
CA LYS A 8 4.79 33.61 -26.68
C LYS A 8 3.64 34.60 -26.86
N MET A 9 2.42 34.14 -26.62
CA MET A 9 1.19 34.91 -26.87
C MET A 9 0.75 35.70 -25.64
N ALA A 10 0.79 35.07 -24.46
CA ALA A 10 0.40 35.68 -23.20
C ALA A 10 1.06 34.94 -22.03
N CYS A 11 1.24 35.63 -20.90
CA CYS A 11 1.59 35.00 -19.64
C CYS A 11 0.68 35.52 -18.52
N ALA A 12 0.37 34.66 -17.55
CA ALA A 12 -0.43 35.02 -16.39
C ALA A 12 0.15 34.42 -15.10
N ARG A 13 0.01 35.14 -14.00
CA ARG A 13 0.35 34.64 -12.66
C ARG A 13 -0.57 33.49 -12.28
N LEU A 14 0.00 32.34 -11.96
CA LEU A 14 -0.69 31.11 -11.57
C LEU A 14 -0.24 30.67 -10.16
N PRO A 15 -0.96 31.09 -9.09
CA PRO A 15 -0.74 30.54 -7.76
C PRO A 15 -1.25 29.09 -7.71
N THR A 16 -0.43 28.19 -7.17
CA THR A 16 -0.74 26.77 -6.96
C THR A 16 -0.42 26.37 -5.52
N ALA A 17 -0.82 25.18 -5.09
CA ALA A 17 -0.42 24.66 -3.78
C ALA A 17 1.10 24.48 -3.64
N MET A 18 1.81 24.27 -4.77
CA MET A 18 3.25 23.99 -4.80
C MET A 18 4.06 25.28 -4.85
N GLY A 19 3.53 26.34 -5.43
CA GLY A 19 4.20 27.63 -5.56
C GLY A 19 3.48 28.57 -6.52
N THR A 20 4.02 29.77 -6.72
CA THR A 20 3.50 30.70 -7.72
C THR A 20 4.33 30.62 -9.00
N PHE A 21 3.70 30.24 -10.10
CA PHE A 21 4.31 30.17 -11.44
C PHE A 21 3.79 31.31 -12.33
N SER A 22 4.52 31.59 -13.40
CA SER A 22 4.04 32.31 -14.58
C SER A 22 3.65 31.27 -15.64
N LEU A 23 2.37 31.20 -15.99
CA LEU A 23 1.88 30.32 -17.05
C LEU A 23 1.90 31.09 -18.37
N CYS A 24 2.76 30.67 -19.31
CA CYS A 24 2.91 31.27 -20.62
C CYS A 24 2.34 30.37 -21.72
N LEU A 25 1.54 30.93 -22.62
CA LEU A 25 0.96 30.24 -23.77
C LEU A 25 1.79 30.51 -25.03
N TYR A 26 2.06 29.45 -25.77
CA TYR A 26 2.87 29.47 -26.99
C TYR A 26 2.08 28.95 -28.19
N HIS A 27 2.06 29.75 -29.25
CA HIS A 27 1.63 29.33 -30.58
C HIS A 27 2.85 28.88 -31.40
N ASN A 28 2.64 28.04 -32.41
CA ASN A 28 3.71 27.56 -33.29
C ASN A 28 3.26 27.47 -34.75
N SER A 29 4.22 27.57 -35.68
CA SER A 29 3.94 27.56 -37.12
C SER A 29 3.80 26.17 -37.75
N TYR A 30 3.88 25.10 -36.96
CA TYR A 30 3.86 23.72 -37.44
C TYR A 30 2.50 23.04 -37.26
N GLU A 31 1.89 23.20 -36.07
CA GLU A 31 0.59 22.62 -35.75
C GLU A 31 -0.34 23.66 -35.11
N ASN A 32 -1.65 23.48 -35.32
CA ASN A 32 -2.67 24.32 -34.70
C ASN A 32 -2.96 23.90 -33.25
N LYS A 33 -1.89 23.75 -32.44
CA LYS A 33 -1.96 23.45 -31.01
C LYS A 33 -1.21 24.51 -30.23
N GLU A 34 -1.76 24.88 -29.09
CA GLU A 34 -1.16 25.83 -28.17
C GLU A 34 -0.43 25.08 -27.06
N HIS A 35 0.86 25.33 -26.89
CA HIS A 35 1.67 24.71 -25.84
C HIS A 35 1.80 25.67 -24.66
N LEU A 36 2.14 25.14 -23.49
CA LEU A 36 2.26 25.95 -22.28
C LEU A 36 3.66 25.81 -21.69
N ALA A 37 4.11 26.86 -21.01
CA ALA A 37 5.27 26.83 -20.14
C ALA A 37 4.88 27.36 -18.75
N LEU A 38 5.12 26.58 -17.70
CA LEU A 38 5.09 27.05 -16.32
C LEU A 38 6.50 27.47 -15.95
N VAL A 39 6.69 28.76 -15.66
CA VAL A 39 7.99 29.34 -15.33
C VAL A 39 7.99 29.79 -13.88
N MET A 40 9.01 29.43 -13.12
CA MET A 40 9.26 29.93 -11.77
C MET A 40 10.61 30.62 -11.71
N GLY A 41 10.67 31.75 -11.01
CA GLY A 41 11.88 32.55 -10.90
C GLY A 41 12.28 33.23 -12.21
N ASP A 42 13.50 33.75 -12.23
CA ASP A 42 14.14 34.26 -13.44
C ASP A 42 15.00 33.15 -14.06
N VAL A 43 14.74 32.83 -15.32
CA VAL A 43 15.37 31.70 -16.03
C VAL A 43 16.15 32.15 -17.26
N ASP A 44 16.02 33.41 -17.66
CA ASP A 44 16.63 33.93 -18.88
C ASP A 44 18.14 34.06 -18.71
N GLY A 45 18.90 33.46 -19.63
CA GLY A 45 20.36 33.44 -19.60
C GLY A 45 20.98 32.70 -18.41
N GLN A 46 20.19 31.96 -17.63
CA GLN A 46 20.68 31.17 -16.51
C GLN A 46 21.18 29.81 -16.99
N ASP A 47 22.24 29.33 -16.35
CA ASP A 47 22.75 27.97 -16.55
C ASP A 47 22.09 26.97 -15.60
N ASP A 48 22.10 25.69 -15.97
CA ASP A 48 21.65 24.57 -15.13
C ASP A 48 20.20 24.67 -14.59
N VAL A 49 19.34 25.36 -15.33
CA VAL A 49 17.92 25.53 -14.99
C VAL A 49 17.25 24.16 -14.85
N LEU A 50 16.47 23.98 -13.79
CA LEU A 50 15.70 22.76 -13.59
C LEU A 50 14.52 22.73 -14.56
N VAL A 51 14.53 21.77 -15.49
CA VAL A 51 13.56 21.71 -16.60
C VAL A 51 12.81 20.40 -16.60
N ARG A 52 11.50 20.46 -16.86
CA ARG A 52 10.64 19.32 -17.17
C ARG A 52 9.98 19.54 -18.53
N VAL A 53 10.22 18.64 -19.49
CA VAL A 53 9.40 18.57 -20.70
C VAL A 53 8.30 17.54 -20.46
N HIS A 54 7.07 17.99 -20.23
CA HIS A 54 5.89 17.17 -19.95
C HIS A 54 5.06 16.96 -21.21
N SER A 55 4.60 15.72 -21.44
CA SER A 55 3.65 15.41 -22.50
C SER A 55 2.28 15.29 -21.87
N GLU A 56 1.32 16.06 -22.37
CA GLU A 56 -0.06 16.07 -21.88
C GLU A 56 -0.62 14.65 -21.65
N CYS A 57 -1.28 14.50 -20.52
CA CYS A 57 -2.09 13.35 -20.20
C CYS A 57 -3.37 13.81 -19.50
N PHE A 58 -4.40 14.20 -20.24
CA PHE A 58 -5.68 14.67 -19.70
C PHE A 58 -6.21 13.76 -18.58
N THR A 59 -6.22 12.45 -18.81
CA THR A 59 -6.70 11.49 -17.81
C THR A 59 -5.86 11.47 -16.53
N GLY A 60 -4.54 11.66 -16.61
CA GLY A 60 -3.65 11.63 -15.46
C GLY A 60 -3.53 12.99 -14.78
N ASP A 61 -3.30 14.04 -15.57
CA ASP A 61 -2.99 15.38 -15.13
C ASP A 61 -4.23 16.14 -14.63
N VAL A 62 -5.39 15.94 -15.28
CA VAL A 62 -6.64 16.67 -14.95
C VAL A 62 -7.59 15.82 -14.10
N LEU A 63 -7.72 14.53 -14.41
CA LEU A 63 -8.67 13.64 -13.73
C LEU A 63 -8.04 12.75 -12.64
N GLY A 64 -6.72 12.80 -12.46
CA GLY A 64 -6.03 12.02 -11.43
C GLY A 64 -6.03 10.51 -11.66
N SER A 65 -6.07 10.04 -12.92
CA SER A 65 -6.09 8.60 -13.22
C SER A 65 -4.80 7.90 -12.78
N HIS A 66 -4.95 6.84 -11.97
CA HIS A 66 -3.87 5.96 -11.52
C HIS A 66 -3.41 4.92 -12.57
N ARG A 67 -3.94 4.92 -13.80
CA ARG A 67 -3.48 3.99 -14.87
C ARG A 67 -2.07 4.31 -15.37
N CYS A 68 -1.58 5.51 -15.13
CA CYS A 68 -0.25 5.96 -15.49
C CYS A 68 0.33 6.82 -14.37
N ASP A 69 1.60 7.19 -14.52
CA ASP A 69 2.33 8.04 -13.58
C ASP A 69 2.44 9.50 -14.05
N CYS A 70 1.73 9.92 -15.11
CA CYS A 70 1.89 11.26 -15.69
C CYS A 70 1.49 12.38 -14.71
N GLY A 71 0.32 12.26 -14.07
CA GLY A 71 -0.16 13.25 -13.09
C GLY A 71 0.80 13.40 -11.90
N PRO A 72 1.15 12.30 -11.20
CA PRO A 72 2.15 12.32 -10.14
C PRO A 72 3.52 12.87 -10.59
N GLN A 73 3.96 12.59 -11.82
CA GLN A 73 5.21 13.17 -12.35
C GLN A 73 5.11 14.68 -12.56
N LEU A 74 3.96 15.20 -12.98
CA LEU A 74 3.74 16.63 -13.16
C LEU A 74 3.77 17.36 -11.81
N GLU A 75 3.01 16.85 -10.84
CA GLU A 75 2.97 17.40 -9.48
C GLU A 75 4.36 17.39 -8.84
N ARG A 76 5.07 16.25 -8.91
CA ARG A 76 6.43 16.14 -8.37
C ARG A 76 7.42 17.10 -9.04
N ALA A 77 7.28 17.32 -10.35
CA ALA A 77 8.10 18.31 -11.04
C ALA A 77 7.81 19.74 -10.56
N MET A 78 6.55 20.07 -10.32
CA MET A 78 6.16 21.37 -9.75
C MET A 78 6.72 21.57 -8.34
N GLU A 79 6.67 20.55 -7.48
CA GLU A 79 7.26 20.58 -6.14
C GLU A 79 8.77 20.81 -6.17
N LEU A 80 9.49 20.07 -7.02
CA LEU A 80 10.95 20.18 -7.12
C LEU A 80 11.37 21.56 -7.61
N ILE A 81 10.69 22.08 -8.64
CA ILE A 81 10.94 23.44 -9.15
C ILE A 81 10.57 24.49 -8.09
N ALA A 82 9.47 24.28 -7.35
CA ALA A 82 9.09 25.16 -6.25
C ALA A 82 10.12 25.20 -5.11
N ALA A 83 10.67 24.05 -4.74
CA ALA A 83 11.71 23.95 -3.73
C ALA A 83 13.02 24.62 -4.17
N GLU A 84 13.36 24.54 -5.46
CA GLU A 84 14.51 25.25 -6.05
C GLU A 84 14.27 26.77 -6.15
N GLY A 85 13.01 27.19 -6.32
CA GLY A 85 12.62 28.58 -6.53
C GLY A 85 12.87 29.10 -7.95
N GLN A 86 13.44 28.28 -8.82
CA GLN A 86 13.75 28.61 -10.21
C GLN A 86 13.62 27.36 -11.11
N GLY A 87 12.90 27.46 -12.22
CA GLY A 87 12.76 26.35 -13.16
C GLY A 87 11.61 26.47 -14.14
N VAL A 88 11.53 25.51 -15.08
CA VAL A 88 10.52 25.51 -16.16
C VAL A 88 9.89 24.13 -16.36
N ILE A 89 8.57 24.10 -16.49
CA ILE A 89 7.83 22.97 -17.04
C ILE A 89 7.28 23.36 -18.41
N VAL A 90 7.78 22.75 -19.49
CA VAL A 90 7.18 22.84 -20.82
C VAL A 90 6.11 21.76 -20.93
N TYR A 91 4.84 22.16 -21.02
CA TYR A 91 3.70 21.27 -21.16
C TYR A 91 3.28 21.22 -22.63
N LEU A 92 3.64 20.12 -23.30
CA LEU A 92 3.30 19.87 -24.69
C LEU A 92 1.92 19.22 -24.81
N ARG A 93 1.04 19.76 -25.65
CA ARG A 93 -0.25 19.18 -26.05
C ARG A 93 -0.11 17.91 -26.91
N GLN A 94 0.56 16.89 -26.37
CA GLN A 94 0.89 15.61 -27.00
C GLN A 94 0.26 14.44 -26.25
N GLU A 95 -1.07 14.44 -26.18
CA GLU A 95 -1.84 13.36 -25.58
C GLU A 95 -1.55 11.99 -26.23
N GLY A 96 -1.54 10.94 -25.41
CA GLY A 96 -1.43 9.56 -25.86
C GLY A 96 -0.09 9.21 -26.52
N ARG A 97 0.99 9.96 -26.22
CA ARG A 97 2.28 9.86 -26.96
C ARG A 97 2.17 10.32 -28.42
N GLY A 98 1.29 11.29 -28.68
CA GLY A 98 1.11 11.91 -29.99
C GLY A 98 -0.08 11.39 -30.79
N ILE A 99 -0.76 10.32 -30.35
CA ILE A 99 -1.93 9.76 -31.04
C ILE A 99 -3.25 10.46 -30.69
N GLY A 100 -3.27 11.29 -29.63
CA GLY A 100 -4.46 11.99 -29.18
C GLY A 100 -5.36 11.17 -28.24
N LEU A 101 -6.36 11.84 -27.67
CA LEU A 101 -7.20 11.27 -26.61
C LEU A 101 -8.08 10.11 -27.09
N LEU A 102 -8.67 10.21 -28.29
CA LEU A 102 -9.55 9.18 -28.83
C LEU A 102 -8.82 7.83 -28.95
N ASP A 103 -7.65 7.83 -29.59
CA ASP A 103 -6.90 6.60 -29.83
C ASP A 103 -6.23 6.09 -28.55
N LYS A 104 -5.89 6.98 -27.61
CA LYS A 104 -5.52 6.57 -26.25
C LYS A 104 -6.63 5.78 -25.55
N LEU A 105 -7.88 6.23 -25.61
CA LEU A 105 -9.00 5.51 -25.00
C LEU A 105 -9.27 4.18 -25.70
N ARG A 106 -9.09 4.11 -27.02
CA ARG A 106 -9.12 2.83 -27.76
C ARG A 106 -8.01 1.88 -27.30
N ALA A 107 -6.80 2.40 -27.10
CA ALA A 107 -5.68 1.61 -26.58
C ALA A 107 -5.96 1.09 -25.17
N TYR A 108 -6.63 1.87 -24.31
CA TYR A 108 -7.08 1.42 -22.99
C TYR A 108 -8.09 0.26 -23.08
N ASN A 109 -9.05 0.33 -24.00
CA ASN A 109 -10.01 -0.75 -24.20
C ASN A 109 -9.34 -2.06 -24.66
N LEU A 110 -8.23 -1.96 -25.41
CA LEU A 110 -7.42 -3.13 -25.78
C LEU A 110 -6.60 -3.62 -24.58
N GLN A 111 -6.06 -2.71 -23.76
CA GLN A 111 -5.35 -3.10 -22.55
C GLN A 111 -6.23 -3.82 -21.54
N ASP A 112 -7.48 -3.39 -21.40
CA ASP A 112 -8.47 -4.06 -20.55
C ASP A 112 -8.82 -5.49 -21.05
N LYS A 113 -8.47 -5.81 -22.31
CA LYS A 113 -8.57 -7.16 -22.89
C LYS A 113 -7.28 -7.97 -22.79
N GLY A 114 -6.27 -7.45 -22.08
CA GLY A 114 -5.01 -8.15 -21.78
C GLY A 114 -3.82 -7.83 -22.70
N TYR A 115 -3.97 -6.90 -23.65
CA TYR A 115 -2.83 -6.43 -24.47
C TYR A 115 -1.98 -5.45 -23.67
N ASP A 116 -0.65 -5.48 -23.77
CA ASP A 116 0.15 -4.42 -23.16
C ASP A 116 0.09 -3.12 -23.97
N THR A 117 0.61 -2.04 -23.40
CA THR A 117 0.54 -0.70 -24.00
C THR A 117 1.23 -0.60 -25.36
N VAL A 118 2.27 -1.39 -25.63
CA VAL A 118 2.97 -1.36 -26.92
C VAL A 118 2.14 -2.12 -27.96
N ASP A 119 1.68 -3.31 -27.61
CA ASP A 119 0.90 -4.17 -28.49
C ASP A 119 -0.45 -3.52 -28.84
N ALA A 120 -1.11 -2.86 -27.88
CA ALA A 120 -2.34 -2.10 -28.09
C ALA A 120 -2.16 -0.97 -29.11
N ASN A 121 -1.04 -0.24 -29.08
CA ASN A 121 -0.76 0.84 -30.03
C ASN A 121 -0.45 0.30 -31.44
N LEU A 122 0.31 -0.79 -31.53
CA LEU A 122 0.61 -1.44 -32.81
C LEU A 122 -0.66 -1.99 -33.48
N LEU A 123 -1.58 -2.57 -32.70
CA LEU A 123 -2.88 -3.05 -33.19
C LEU A 123 -3.77 -1.92 -33.75
N LEU A 124 -3.62 -0.70 -33.23
CA LEU A 124 -4.30 0.49 -33.73
C LEU A 124 -3.58 1.16 -34.91
N GLY A 125 -2.46 0.59 -35.38
CA GLY A 125 -1.68 1.12 -36.50
C GLY A 125 -0.77 2.30 -36.15
N HIS A 126 -0.49 2.52 -34.86
CA HIS A 126 0.37 3.61 -34.39
C HIS A 126 1.80 3.14 -34.07
N GLN A 127 2.75 4.08 -34.10
CA GLN A 127 4.09 3.84 -33.56
C GLN A 127 4.03 3.71 -32.02
N ALA A 128 4.99 3.00 -31.44
CA ALA A 128 5.10 2.86 -29.98
C ALA A 128 5.32 4.21 -29.26
N ASP A 129 5.92 5.18 -29.95
CA ASP A 129 6.14 6.54 -29.48
C ASP A 129 6.26 7.50 -30.68
N ALA A 130 5.30 8.41 -30.86
CA ALA A 130 5.25 9.35 -31.99
C ALA A 130 5.54 10.80 -31.56
N ARG A 131 6.19 11.00 -30.40
CA ARG A 131 6.43 12.32 -29.83
C ARG A 131 7.57 13.05 -30.54
N ASP A 132 7.35 14.34 -30.78
CA ASP A 132 8.34 15.28 -31.32
C ASP A 132 8.63 16.38 -30.28
N TYR A 133 9.90 16.60 -29.97
CA TYR A 133 10.32 17.59 -28.97
C TYR A 133 10.81 18.91 -29.58
N THR A 134 10.67 19.10 -30.89
CA THR A 134 11.09 20.32 -31.61
C THR A 134 10.46 21.57 -31.02
N ILE A 135 9.15 21.57 -30.77
CA ILE A 135 8.45 22.72 -30.18
C ILE A 135 8.94 23.00 -28.76
N ALA A 136 9.19 21.97 -27.94
CA ALA A 136 9.76 22.18 -26.61
C ALA A 136 11.14 22.83 -26.67
N ALA A 137 11.99 22.41 -27.61
CA ALA A 137 13.32 23.00 -27.76
C ALA A 137 13.25 24.48 -28.17
N LEU A 138 12.30 24.83 -29.04
CA LEU A 138 12.07 26.22 -29.46
C LEU A 138 11.52 27.07 -28.30
N ILE A 139 10.60 26.55 -27.49
CA ILE A 139 10.09 27.23 -26.30
C ILE A 139 11.22 27.48 -25.29
N LEU A 140 12.06 26.48 -25.01
CA LEU A 140 13.18 26.62 -24.08
C LEU A 140 14.17 27.71 -24.55
N ARG A 141 14.44 27.78 -25.86
CA ARG A 141 15.28 28.84 -26.44
C ARG A 141 14.66 30.23 -26.33
N ASP A 142 13.35 30.36 -26.55
CA ASP A 142 12.61 31.62 -26.37
C ASP A 142 12.65 32.09 -24.91
N LEU A 143 12.73 31.15 -23.96
CA LEU A 143 12.91 31.43 -22.53
C LEU A 143 14.38 31.70 -22.14
N GLY A 144 15.31 31.72 -23.09
CA GLY A 144 16.74 31.95 -22.82
C GLY A 144 17.49 30.75 -22.25
N ILE A 145 16.89 29.56 -22.27
CA ILE A 145 17.48 28.34 -21.70
C ILE A 145 18.28 27.61 -22.76
N HIS A 146 19.60 27.54 -22.54
CA HIS A 146 20.55 26.83 -23.40
C HIS A 146 21.12 25.57 -22.73
N SER A 147 21.12 25.54 -21.41
CA SER A 147 21.61 24.45 -20.57
C SER A 147 20.60 24.11 -19.46
N MET A 148 20.49 22.84 -19.07
CA MET A 148 19.49 22.41 -18.09
C MET A 148 19.87 21.15 -17.30
N ARG A 149 19.27 21.03 -16.11
CA ARG A 149 19.08 19.75 -15.41
C ARG A 149 17.69 19.22 -15.75
N LEU A 150 17.61 18.08 -16.43
CA LEU A 150 16.35 17.59 -17.00
C LEU A 150 15.67 16.54 -16.12
N LEU A 151 14.45 16.85 -15.67
CA LEU A 151 13.54 15.97 -14.94
C LEU A 151 12.91 14.92 -15.87
N THR A 152 13.54 13.76 -16.03
CA THR A 152 13.05 12.68 -16.91
C THR A 152 13.56 11.29 -16.55
N ASN A 153 12.70 10.29 -16.78
CA ASN A 153 13.09 8.87 -16.80
C ASN A 153 13.13 8.29 -18.23
N ASN A 154 12.73 9.08 -19.23
CA ASN A 154 12.75 8.67 -20.63
C ASN A 154 14.08 9.09 -21.27
N PRO A 155 14.99 8.14 -21.63
CA PRO A 155 16.25 8.48 -22.30
C PRO A 155 16.03 9.16 -23.65
N LEU A 156 14.97 8.80 -24.40
CA LEU A 156 14.67 9.40 -25.70
C LEU A 156 14.42 10.91 -25.61
N LYS A 157 13.93 11.42 -24.46
CA LYS A 157 13.79 12.88 -24.25
C LYS A 157 15.14 13.57 -24.19
N ILE A 158 16.12 12.95 -23.54
CA ILE A 158 17.48 13.48 -23.41
C ILE A 158 18.11 13.52 -24.81
N GLU A 159 18.11 12.39 -25.50
CA GLU A 159 18.69 12.25 -26.84
C GLU A 159 18.06 13.23 -27.84
N SER A 160 16.72 13.36 -27.82
CA SER A 160 16.01 14.27 -28.72
C SER A 160 16.35 15.74 -28.46
N LEU A 161 16.37 16.18 -27.20
CA LEU A 161 16.70 17.58 -26.87
C LEU A 161 18.17 17.90 -27.19
N GLN A 162 19.08 16.96 -26.95
CA GLN A 162 20.49 17.09 -27.33
C GLN A 162 20.66 17.19 -28.85
N ALA A 163 19.99 16.33 -29.62
CA ALA A 163 20.00 16.38 -31.08
C ALA A 163 19.40 17.69 -31.63
N LEU A 164 18.46 18.29 -30.90
CA LEU A 164 17.89 19.59 -31.22
C LEU A 164 18.82 20.76 -30.83
N GLY A 165 19.95 20.51 -30.19
CA GLY A 165 20.98 21.49 -29.85
C GLY A 165 20.77 22.18 -28.51
N LEU A 166 20.20 21.50 -27.52
CA LEU A 166 20.15 21.92 -26.12
C LEU A 166 21.13 21.11 -25.27
N VAL A 167 21.72 21.74 -24.27
CA VAL A 167 22.66 21.07 -23.35
C VAL A 167 21.90 20.51 -22.15
N VAL A 168 22.02 19.21 -21.92
CA VAL A 168 21.49 18.53 -20.72
C VAL A 168 22.68 18.13 -19.85
N HIS A 169 22.95 18.89 -18.78
CA HIS A 169 24.09 18.65 -17.89
C HIS A 169 23.85 17.48 -16.96
N GLU A 170 22.63 17.38 -16.45
CA GLU A 170 22.23 16.35 -15.50
C GLU A 170 20.86 15.80 -15.86
N ARG A 171 20.68 14.48 -15.68
CA ARG A 171 19.36 13.88 -15.59
C ARG A 171 18.94 13.82 -14.14
N VAL A 172 17.86 14.50 -13.79
CA VAL A 172 17.23 14.37 -12.48
C VAL A 172 16.11 13.33 -12.59
N PRO A 173 16.20 12.18 -11.90
CA PRO A 173 15.17 11.15 -11.97
C PRO A 173 13.87 11.63 -11.31
N LEU A 174 12.73 11.21 -11.86
CA LEU A 174 11.41 11.48 -11.28
C LEU A 174 10.83 10.19 -10.74
N TYR A 175 10.93 10.00 -9.43
CA TYR A 175 10.33 8.85 -8.78
C TYR A 175 8.89 9.19 -8.39
N THR A 176 7.96 8.33 -8.81
CA THR A 176 6.54 8.40 -8.49
C THR A 176 6.09 7.07 -7.92
N GLU A 177 4.95 7.08 -7.26
CA GLU A 177 4.43 5.89 -6.60
C GLU A 177 4.04 4.78 -7.58
N VAL A 178 4.35 3.54 -7.22
CA VAL A 178 3.83 2.35 -7.89
C VAL A 178 2.53 1.94 -7.22
N THR A 179 1.44 1.92 -7.98
CA THR A 179 0.12 1.41 -7.58
C THR A 179 -0.18 0.10 -8.31
N ASN A 180 -1.22 -0.63 -7.87
CA ASN A 180 -1.66 -1.84 -8.56
C ASN A 180 -2.06 -1.55 -10.02
N GLU A 181 -2.68 -0.39 -10.25
CA GLU A 181 -3.18 0.06 -11.54
C GLU A 181 -2.06 0.45 -12.51
N ASN A 182 -0.93 1.00 -12.03
CA ASN A 182 0.17 1.44 -12.89
C ASN A 182 1.36 0.47 -12.95
N ALA A 183 1.43 -0.55 -12.10
CA ALA A 183 2.59 -1.44 -12.00
C ALA A 183 2.97 -2.09 -13.35
N ALA A 184 1.99 -2.67 -14.05
CA ALA A 184 2.22 -3.30 -15.36
C ALA A 184 2.67 -2.27 -16.42
N TYR A 185 2.11 -1.07 -16.38
CA TYR A 185 2.46 0.02 -17.28
C TYR A 185 3.91 0.50 -17.04
N LEU A 186 4.32 0.67 -15.78
CA LEU A 186 5.68 1.05 -15.40
C LEU A 186 6.70 -0.05 -15.75
N ALA A 187 6.36 -1.31 -15.50
CA ALA A 187 7.16 -2.46 -15.91
C ALA A 187 7.38 -2.49 -17.44
N THR A 188 6.33 -2.23 -18.21
CA THR A 188 6.42 -2.14 -19.67
C THR A 188 7.32 -0.99 -20.12
N LYS A 189 7.26 0.18 -19.47
CA LYS A 189 8.16 1.30 -19.75
C LYS A 189 9.62 0.94 -19.56
N VAL A 190 9.96 0.19 -18.51
CA VAL A 190 11.34 -0.26 -18.25
C VAL A 190 11.74 -1.31 -19.29
N ALA A 191 10.98 -2.40 -19.40
CA ALA A 191 11.35 -3.57 -20.19
C ALA A 191 11.35 -3.30 -21.71
N LYS A 192 10.32 -2.60 -22.22
CA LYS A 192 10.12 -2.41 -23.66
C LYS A 192 10.53 -1.02 -24.15
N MET A 193 10.48 0.00 -23.29
CA MET A 193 10.73 1.40 -23.68
C MET A 193 12.01 1.99 -23.08
N ARG A 194 12.87 1.15 -22.49
CA ARG A 194 14.18 1.51 -21.93
C ARG A 194 14.14 2.67 -20.93
N HIS A 195 13.03 2.88 -20.23
CA HIS A 195 12.96 3.94 -19.23
C HIS A 195 13.93 3.65 -18.08
N MET A 196 14.68 4.67 -17.66
CA MET A 196 15.64 4.62 -16.55
C MET A 196 14.94 4.76 -15.19
N LEU A 197 13.98 3.88 -14.96
CA LEU A 197 13.28 3.71 -13.69
C LEU A 197 13.85 2.48 -12.98
N ASN A 198 14.28 2.67 -11.74
CA ASN A 198 14.55 1.54 -10.86
C ASN A 198 13.29 1.28 -10.03
N LEU A 199 12.54 0.23 -10.38
CA LEU A 199 11.29 -0.11 -9.70
C LEU A 199 11.51 -0.49 -8.23
N ASP A 200 12.72 -0.96 -7.86
CA ASP A 200 13.06 -1.33 -6.49
C ASP A 200 13.25 -0.11 -5.56
N LEU A 201 13.43 1.09 -6.14
CA LEU A 201 13.63 2.34 -5.40
C LEU A 201 12.36 3.21 -5.32
N LEU A 202 11.27 2.79 -5.97
CA LEU A 202 10.02 3.55 -5.95
C LEU A 202 9.24 3.27 -4.66
N PRO A 203 8.72 4.30 -3.97
CA PRO A 203 7.74 4.08 -2.91
C PRO A 203 6.53 3.34 -3.49
N ILE A 204 6.27 2.14 -2.98
CA ILE A 204 5.10 1.35 -3.38
C ILE A 204 3.91 1.88 -2.59
N HIS A 205 3.12 2.75 -3.20
CA HIS A 205 1.79 3.07 -2.69
C HIS A 205 0.83 1.97 -3.15
N GLN A 206 0.79 0.88 -2.39
CA GLN A 206 -0.32 -0.05 -2.48
C GLN A 206 -1.55 0.65 -1.92
N SER A 207 -2.25 1.42 -2.77
CA SER A 207 -3.64 1.78 -2.55
C SER A 207 -4.44 0.48 -2.51
N GLY A 208 -4.59 -0.05 -1.30
CA GLY A 208 -5.21 -1.33 -1.03
C GLY A 208 -4.22 -2.33 -0.46
N LEU A 209 -4.42 -2.69 0.80
CA LEU A 209 -4.16 -4.04 1.28
C LEU A 209 -5.03 -4.99 0.44
N SER A 210 -4.55 -5.35 -0.75
CA SER A 210 -5.18 -6.40 -1.55
C SER A 210 -5.07 -7.71 -0.75
N VAL A 211 -6.03 -8.62 -0.96
CA VAL A 211 -5.96 -9.96 -0.36
C VAL A 211 -4.63 -10.62 -0.71
N ASP A 212 -4.15 -10.32 -1.92
CA ASP A 212 -2.86 -10.78 -2.42
C ASP A 212 -1.69 -10.14 -1.68
N ALA A 213 -1.75 -8.90 -1.21
CA ALA A 213 -0.69 -8.31 -0.36
C ALA A 213 -0.62 -8.96 1.04
N ILE A 214 -1.75 -9.43 1.56
CA ILE A 214 -1.83 -10.20 2.81
C ILE A 214 -1.28 -11.62 2.61
N ALA A 215 -1.63 -12.26 1.48
CA ALA A 215 -1.30 -13.65 1.17
C ALA A 215 0.10 -13.85 0.54
N THR A 216 0.59 -12.86 -0.22
CA THR A 216 1.88 -12.93 -0.92
C THR A 216 2.98 -12.43 0.02
N VAL A 217 3.52 -13.36 0.79
CA VAL A 217 4.70 -13.12 1.60
C VAL A 217 5.93 -13.24 0.71
N ASN A 218 6.76 -12.18 0.67
CA ASN A 218 8.12 -12.24 0.18
C ASN A 218 8.98 -13.12 1.13
N GLY A 219 8.80 -14.44 1.07
CA GLY A 219 9.77 -15.42 1.58
C GLY A 219 9.62 -15.93 3.02
N ARG A 220 8.55 -15.61 3.76
CA ARG A 220 8.24 -16.25 5.05
C ARG A 220 6.95 -17.05 4.98
N SER A 221 7.09 -18.34 4.68
CA SER A 221 6.01 -19.32 4.76
C SER A 221 5.95 -19.95 6.17
N PRO A 222 4.83 -20.58 6.55
CA PRO A 222 4.79 -21.46 7.71
C PRO A 222 5.97 -22.43 7.71
N THR A 223 6.52 -22.66 8.89
CA THR A 223 7.57 -23.67 9.05
C THR A 223 6.93 -25.05 9.20
N PRO A 224 7.69 -26.15 9.07
CA PRO A 224 7.21 -27.47 9.46
C PRO A 224 6.85 -27.57 10.96
N GLN A 225 7.34 -26.65 11.78
CA GLN A 225 7.25 -26.71 13.25
C GLN A 225 6.13 -25.85 13.83
N ARG A 226 5.71 -24.77 13.16
CA ARG A 226 4.65 -23.87 13.61
C ARG A 226 3.98 -23.13 12.45
N PRO A 227 2.70 -22.73 12.59
CA PRO A 227 2.05 -21.83 11.64
C PRO A 227 2.74 -20.47 11.57
N PHE A 228 2.47 -19.75 10.48
CA PHE A 228 2.75 -18.33 10.36
C PHE A 228 1.74 -17.56 11.21
N VAL A 229 2.22 -16.72 12.13
CA VAL A 229 1.40 -16.05 13.14
C VAL A 229 1.27 -14.56 12.83
N THR A 230 0.04 -14.12 12.59
CA THR A 230 -0.33 -12.72 12.44
C THR A 230 -1.06 -12.26 13.69
N ILE A 231 -0.54 -11.26 14.43
CA ILE A 231 -1.33 -10.56 15.45
C ILE A 231 -2.13 -9.44 14.78
N SER A 232 -3.40 -9.31 15.15
CA SER A 232 -4.26 -8.23 14.66
C SER A 232 -5.09 -7.65 15.81
N TYR A 233 -5.11 -6.32 15.93
CA TYR A 233 -5.95 -5.62 16.90
C TYR A 233 -6.26 -4.19 16.44
N ALA A 234 -7.39 -3.68 16.94
CA ALA A 234 -7.76 -2.28 16.81
C ALA A 234 -7.46 -1.55 18.12
N GLN A 235 -6.93 -0.33 18.01
CA GLN A 235 -6.66 0.56 19.13
C GLN A 235 -7.10 1.99 18.82
N SER A 236 -7.32 2.77 19.86
CA SER A 236 -7.44 4.22 19.80
C SER A 236 -6.09 4.87 19.48
N LEU A 237 -6.08 6.18 19.23
CA LEU A 237 -4.87 6.95 18.92
C LEU A 237 -3.85 6.92 20.07
N ASP A 238 -4.32 6.86 21.32
CA ASP A 238 -3.50 6.71 22.53
C ASP A 238 -3.11 5.24 22.83
N GLY A 239 -3.41 4.31 21.93
CA GLY A 239 -3.00 2.91 22.02
C GLY A 239 -3.89 2.03 22.91
N SER A 240 -5.12 2.46 23.20
CA SER A 240 -6.06 1.72 24.05
C SER A 240 -7.00 0.85 23.22
N ILE A 241 -7.22 -0.40 23.63
CA ILE A 241 -8.16 -1.33 22.98
C ILE A 241 -9.57 -1.31 23.60
N THR A 242 -9.68 -0.85 24.85
CA THR A 242 -10.96 -0.68 25.53
C THR A 242 -10.82 0.31 26.68
N SER A 243 -11.91 1.00 27.02
CA SER A 243 -11.96 1.88 28.19
C SER A 243 -11.88 1.12 29.53
N ARG A 244 -12.43 -0.10 29.61
CA ARG A 244 -12.49 -0.91 30.84
C ARG A 244 -12.36 -2.40 30.55
N ARG A 245 -11.71 -3.13 31.47
CA ARG A 245 -11.53 -4.58 31.35
C ARG A 245 -12.88 -5.29 31.29
N GLY A 246 -13.08 -6.14 30.29
CA GLY A 246 -14.30 -6.93 30.13
C GLY A 246 -15.49 -6.16 29.55
N GLN A 247 -15.30 -4.93 29.07
CA GLN A 247 -16.30 -4.21 28.29
C GLN A 247 -15.86 -4.07 26.84
N PRO A 248 -16.71 -4.44 25.86
CA PRO A 248 -16.46 -4.14 24.47
C PRO A 248 -16.40 -2.63 24.24
N THR A 249 -15.43 -2.18 23.45
CA THR A 249 -15.40 -0.82 22.91
C THR A 249 -15.31 -0.93 21.40
N ALA A 250 -16.32 -0.43 20.68
CA ALA A 250 -16.29 -0.38 19.23
C ALA A 250 -15.38 0.77 18.77
N LEU A 251 -14.19 0.44 18.28
CA LEU A 251 -13.20 1.40 17.81
C LEU A 251 -13.18 1.51 16.28
N SER A 252 -13.29 0.39 15.60
CA SER A 252 -13.12 0.28 14.15
C SER A 252 -14.29 0.84 13.35
N SER A 253 -13.97 1.55 12.26
CA SER A 253 -14.90 1.92 11.20
C SER A 253 -15.47 0.70 10.45
N HIS A 254 -16.41 0.95 9.53
CA HIS A 254 -16.96 -0.09 8.68
C HIS A 254 -15.88 -0.74 7.81
N ASP A 255 -15.07 0.05 7.12
CA ASP A 255 -14.08 -0.46 6.18
C ASP A 255 -12.90 -1.15 6.88
N SER A 256 -12.49 -0.67 8.05
CA SER A 256 -11.45 -1.36 8.84
C SER A 256 -11.95 -2.67 9.45
N MET A 257 -13.26 -2.76 9.77
CA MET A 257 -13.89 -4.01 10.16
C MET A 257 -14.00 -4.98 8.96
N ALA A 258 -14.37 -4.49 7.77
CA ALA A 258 -14.37 -5.29 6.55
C ALA A 258 -12.97 -5.83 6.21
N PHE A 259 -11.94 -5.00 6.38
CA PHE A 259 -10.54 -5.41 6.25
C PHE A 259 -10.15 -6.52 7.25
N THR A 260 -10.57 -6.40 8.52
CA THR A 260 -10.36 -7.47 9.53
C THR A 260 -11.04 -8.78 9.12
N HIS A 261 -12.25 -8.72 8.54
CA HIS A 261 -12.91 -9.90 8.00
C HIS A 261 -12.18 -10.49 6.78
N LYS A 262 -11.54 -9.66 5.96
CA LYS A 262 -10.65 -10.09 4.88
C LYS A 262 -9.43 -10.83 5.43
N LEU A 263 -8.80 -10.32 6.47
CA LEU A 263 -7.71 -11.02 7.18
C LEU A 263 -8.18 -12.36 7.72
N ARG A 264 -9.35 -12.44 8.34
CA ARG A 264 -9.91 -13.71 8.81
C ARG A 264 -10.05 -14.73 7.67
N ALA A 265 -10.52 -14.29 6.50
CA ALA A 265 -10.69 -15.15 5.34
C ALA A 265 -9.38 -15.70 4.77
N THR A 266 -8.24 -15.04 5.01
CA THR A 266 -6.92 -15.49 4.53
C THR A 266 -6.20 -16.41 5.50
N HIS A 267 -6.74 -16.63 6.71
CA HIS A 267 -6.11 -17.48 7.72
C HIS A 267 -6.84 -18.82 7.86
N ASP A 268 -6.08 -19.89 8.10
CA ASP A 268 -6.65 -21.21 8.37
C ASP A 268 -7.39 -21.24 9.72
N ALA A 269 -6.88 -20.49 10.69
CA ALA A 269 -7.41 -20.43 12.05
C ALA A 269 -7.32 -19.03 12.66
N ILE A 270 -8.25 -18.76 13.58
CA ILE A 270 -8.28 -17.54 14.41
C ILE A 270 -8.23 -17.94 15.88
N LEU A 271 -7.34 -17.32 16.65
CA LEU A 271 -7.15 -17.56 18.06
C LEU A 271 -7.49 -16.32 18.88
N VAL A 272 -8.31 -16.53 19.91
CA VAL A 272 -8.62 -15.52 20.93
C VAL A 272 -8.45 -16.08 22.33
N GLY A 273 -8.27 -15.21 23.32
CA GLY A 273 -8.36 -15.60 24.72
C GLY A 273 -9.80 -15.78 25.17
N ILE A 274 -10.05 -16.69 26.13
CA ILE A 274 -11.37 -16.83 26.77
C ILE A 274 -11.90 -15.51 27.36
N GLY A 275 -11.03 -14.59 27.79
CA GLY A 275 -11.46 -13.27 28.25
C GLY A 275 -12.20 -12.46 27.18
N THR A 276 -11.80 -12.58 25.92
CA THR A 276 -12.49 -11.97 24.77
C THR A 276 -13.87 -12.60 24.58
N VAL A 277 -13.96 -13.93 24.67
CA VAL A 277 -15.26 -14.62 24.51
C VAL A 277 -16.24 -14.28 25.62
N LEU A 278 -15.76 -14.16 26.86
CA LEU A 278 -16.60 -13.77 28.00
C LEU A 278 -17.08 -12.31 27.93
N ALA A 279 -16.33 -11.43 27.29
CA ALA A 279 -16.67 -10.01 27.15
C ALA A 279 -17.61 -9.74 25.97
N ASP A 280 -17.32 -10.38 24.82
CA ASP A 280 -17.87 -9.96 23.53
C ASP A 280 -18.75 -11.04 22.86
N ASP A 281 -18.76 -12.27 23.39
CA ASP A 281 -19.41 -13.46 22.79
C ASP A 281 -19.30 -13.56 21.26
N PRO A 282 -18.08 -13.49 20.69
CA PRO A 282 -17.90 -13.37 19.25
C PRO A 282 -18.10 -14.73 18.56
N LEU A 283 -18.66 -14.70 17.35
CA LEU A 283 -18.77 -15.90 16.50
C LEU A 283 -17.45 -16.27 15.80
N LEU A 284 -16.50 -15.34 15.70
CA LEU A 284 -15.20 -15.51 15.03
C LEU A 284 -15.30 -15.95 13.55
N THR A 285 -16.37 -15.53 12.86
CA THR A 285 -16.62 -15.84 11.45
C THR A 285 -16.22 -14.70 10.49
N VAL A 286 -16.32 -14.98 9.20
CA VAL A 286 -16.21 -14.00 8.10
C VAL A 286 -17.61 -13.62 7.64
N ARG A 287 -18.03 -12.35 7.76
CA ARG A 287 -19.42 -11.94 7.47
C ARG A 287 -19.58 -10.65 6.66
N LEU A 288 -18.52 -9.85 6.53
CA LEU A 288 -18.55 -8.58 5.80
C LEU A 288 -17.92 -8.67 4.40
N VAL A 289 -17.31 -9.81 4.09
CA VAL A 289 -16.67 -10.10 2.80
C VAL A 289 -16.90 -11.57 2.46
N GLU A 290 -16.69 -11.94 1.19
CA GLU A 290 -16.67 -13.34 0.78
C GLU A 290 -15.37 -14.01 1.24
N GLY A 291 -15.45 -15.24 1.74
CA GLY A 291 -14.28 -15.99 2.17
C GLY A 291 -14.61 -17.17 3.10
N LYS A 292 -13.64 -18.06 3.27
CA LYS A 292 -13.73 -19.19 4.20
C LYS A 292 -13.71 -18.68 5.64
N HIS A 293 -14.50 -19.28 6.53
CA HIS A 293 -14.36 -19.01 7.95
C HIS A 293 -13.10 -19.70 8.52
N PRO A 294 -12.25 -18.98 9.28
CA PRO A 294 -11.08 -19.57 9.92
C PRO A 294 -11.49 -20.43 11.12
N GLN A 295 -10.85 -21.59 11.31
CA GLN A 295 -11.11 -22.47 12.46
C GLN A 295 -10.95 -21.69 13.79
N PRO A 296 -11.99 -21.59 14.62
CA PRO A 296 -11.90 -20.83 15.85
C PRO A 296 -11.16 -21.62 16.91
N ILE A 297 -10.21 -20.96 17.56
CA ILE A 297 -9.37 -21.50 18.62
C ILE A 297 -9.50 -20.60 19.85
N ILE A 298 -9.86 -21.19 20.98
CA ILE A 298 -10.08 -20.46 22.24
C ILE A 298 -9.02 -20.90 23.24
N LEU A 299 -8.16 -19.97 23.67
CA LEU A 299 -7.25 -20.21 24.79
C LEU A 299 -8.01 -20.14 26.12
N ASP A 300 -8.32 -21.31 26.67
CA ASP A 300 -9.06 -21.47 27.92
C ASP A 300 -8.48 -22.59 28.78
N SER A 301 -7.41 -22.26 29.50
CA SER A 301 -6.65 -23.20 30.32
C SER A 301 -7.49 -23.97 31.35
N GLN A 302 -8.68 -23.48 31.71
CA GLN A 302 -9.56 -24.02 32.76
C GLN A 302 -10.98 -24.37 32.25
N LEU A 303 -11.22 -24.39 30.93
CA LEU A 303 -12.53 -24.76 30.34
C LEU A 303 -13.71 -23.96 30.91
N ARG A 304 -13.55 -22.65 31.02
CA ARG A 304 -14.53 -21.66 31.49
C ARG A 304 -15.56 -21.25 30.42
N LEU A 305 -15.38 -21.63 29.16
CA LEU A 305 -16.33 -21.31 28.08
C LEU A 305 -17.77 -21.68 28.49
N PRO A 306 -18.71 -20.71 28.51
CA PRO A 306 -20.11 -20.99 28.82
C PRO A 306 -20.74 -21.90 27.76
N LEU A 307 -21.57 -22.87 28.16
CA LEU A 307 -22.22 -23.80 27.22
C LEU A 307 -23.20 -23.10 26.27
N GLN A 308 -23.67 -21.91 26.66
CA GLN A 308 -24.56 -21.06 25.88
C GLN A 308 -23.84 -20.08 24.93
N ALA A 309 -22.50 -20.05 24.92
CA ALA A 309 -21.74 -19.09 24.10
C ALA A 309 -22.11 -19.22 22.61
N GLY A 310 -22.27 -18.09 21.92
CA GLY A 310 -22.73 -18.05 20.54
C GLY A 310 -21.87 -18.88 19.59
N ILE A 311 -20.56 -18.97 19.86
CA ILE A 311 -19.62 -19.79 19.07
C ILE A 311 -19.90 -21.29 19.13
N LEU A 312 -20.53 -21.80 20.19
CA LEU A 312 -20.96 -23.20 20.29
C LEU A 312 -22.29 -23.46 19.57
N GLN A 313 -23.06 -22.42 19.29
CA GLN A 313 -24.36 -22.53 18.61
C GLN A 313 -24.23 -22.59 17.08
N HIS A 314 -23.03 -22.36 16.53
CA HIS A 314 -22.83 -22.36 15.09
C HIS A 314 -22.87 -23.80 14.52
N PRO A 315 -23.70 -24.09 13.49
CA PRO A 315 -24.01 -25.46 13.08
C PRO A 315 -22.82 -26.24 12.51
N THR A 316 -21.86 -25.55 11.89
CA THR A 316 -20.75 -26.17 11.15
C THR A 316 -19.37 -25.64 11.54
N HIS A 317 -19.29 -24.70 12.48
CA HIS A 317 -18.07 -23.93 12.74
C HIS A 317 -17.77 -23.91 14.24
N THR A 318 -17.52 -25.10 14.78
CA THR A 318 -17.35 -25.30 16.22
C THR A 318 -15.91 -25.02 16.67
N PRO A 319 -15.70 -24.55 17.90
CA PRO A 319 -14.39 -24.12 18.37
C PRO A 319 -13.48 -25.28 18.81
N TRP A 320 -12.18 -25.08 18.63
CA TRP A 320 -11.15 -25.84 19.31
C TRP A 320 -10.77 -25.11 20.59
N ILE A 321 -10.95 -25.76 21.74
CA ILE A 321 -10.67 -25.18 23.04
C ILE A 321 -9.33 -25.71 23.52
N VAL A 322 -8.35 -24.81 23.67
CA VAL A 322 -7.02 -25.14 24.18
C VAL A 322 -7.05 -25.06 25.70
N ALA A 323 -6.90 -26.20 26.35
CA ALA A 323 -6.96 -26.35 27.80
C ALA A 323 -5.67 -26.94 28.37
N SER A 324 -5.42 -26.66 29.65
CA SER A 324 -4.28 -27.28 30.35
C SER A 324 -4.52 -28.77 30.53
N GLU A 325 -3.46 -29.55 30.66
CA GLU A 325 -3.54 -30.98 31.01
C GLU A 325 -4.28 -31.21 32.34
N THR A 326 -4.24 -30.22 33.24
CA THR A 326 -4.90 -30.26 34.55
C THR A 326 -6.38 -29.84 34.56
N ALA A 327 -6.95 -29.38 33.44
CA ALA A 327 -8.34 -28.90 33.41
C ALA A 327 -9.35 -30.03 33.70
N VAL A 328 -10.48 -29.67 34.33
CA VAL A 328 -11.49 -30.62 34.83
C VAL A 328 -12.11 -31.43 33.69
N GLN A 329 -12.06 -32.77 33.80
CA GLN A 329 -12.54 -33.68 32.75
C GLN A 329 -14.06 -33.57 32.51
N GLU A 330 -14.86 -33.37 33.55
CA GLU A 330 -16.31 -33.19 33.43
C GLU A 330 -16.68 -32.00 32.53
N ARG A 331 -15.96 -30.88 32.67
CA ARG A 331 -16.15 -29.70 31.83
C ARG A 331 -15.79 -29.96 30.38
N GLN A 332 -14.76 -30.76 30.12
CA GLN A 332 -14.40 -31.17 28.77
C GLN A 332 -15.54 -31.97 28.13
N THR A 333 -16.06 -32.98 28.82
CA THR A 333 -17.16 -33.80 28.32
C THR A 333 -18.39 -32.95 27.97
N ALA A 334 -18.75 -31.99 28.81
CA ALA A 334 -19.88 -31.10 28.55
C ALA A 334 -19.67 -30.20 27.32
N LEU A 335 -18.46 -29.68 27.13
CA LEU A 335 -18.11 -28.83 25.98
C LEU A 335 -18.03 -29.63 24.67
N GLU A 336 -17.50 -30.85 24.72
CA GLU A 336 -17.47 -31.76 23.58
C GLU A 336 -18.87 -32.23 23.20
N ALA A 337 -19.74 -32.49 24.17
CA ALA A 337 -21.15 -32.77 23.93
C ALA A 337 -21.89 -31.57 23.28
N ALA A 338 -21.42 -30.33 23.55
CA ALA A 338 -21.89 -29.11 22.90
C ALA A 338 -21.20 -28.84 21.55
N GLY A 339 -20.39 -29.77 21.02
CA GLY A 339 -19.80 -29.70 19.68
C GLY A 339 -18.39 -29.13 19.61
N ALA A 340 -17.80 -28.69 20.74
CA ALA A 340 -16.41 -28.23 20.76
C ALA A 340 -15.42 -29.39 20.65
N ARG A 341 -14.17 -29.10 20.27
CA ARG A 341 -13.05 -30.04 20.36
C ARG A 341 -12.05 -29.53 21.39
N VAL A 342 -11.73 -30.32 22.42
CA VAL A 342 -10.74 -29.90 23.42
C VAL A 342 -9.34 -30.39 23.04
N LEU A 343 -8.38 -29.47 22.99
CA LEU A 343 -6.97 -29.73 22.79
C LEU A 343 -6.22 -29.53 24.11
N ARG A 344 -5.70 -30.62 24.68
CA ARG A 344 -4.86 -30.58 25.88
C ARG A 344 -3.44 -30.18 25.48
N VAL A 345 -2.91 -29.13 26.11
CA VAL A 345 -1.56 -28.62 25.87
C VAL A 345 -0.84 -28.45 27.21
N PRO A 346 0.47 -28.80 27.29
CA PRO A 346 1.27 -28.58 28.49
C PRO A 346 1.27 -27.13 28.95
N THR A 347 1.51 -26.93 30.24
CA THR A 347 1.73 -25.60 30.81
C THR A 347 3.22 -25.31 31.01
N ASN A 348 3.61 -24.05 30.87
CA ASN A 348 4.94 -23.58 31.26
C ASN A 348 5.10 -23.54 32.79
N ALA A 349 6.30 -23.17 33.26
CA ALA A 349 6.63 -23.06 34.69
C ALA A 349 5.71 -22.11 35.49
N ASN A 350 5.01 -21.19 34.81
CA ASN A 350 4.08 -20.24 35.41
C ASN A 350 2.63 -20.75 35.39
N GLY A 351 2.39 -22.02 35.03
CA GLY A 351 1.06 -22.61 34.93
C GLY A 351 0.20 -22.07 33.78
N GLN A 352 0.81 -21.37 32.82
CA GLN A 352 0.14 -20.87 31.63
C GLN A 352 0.33 -21.85 30.47
N ILE A 353 -0.59 -21.88 29.51
CA ILE A 353 -0.43 -22.71 28.30
C ILE A 353 0.90 -22.39 27.61
N ASP A 354 1.68 -23.43 27.30
CA ASP A 354 2.89 -23.31 26.52
C ASP A 354 2.52 -23.02 25.05
N LEU A 355 2.82 -21.81 24.59
CA LEU A 355 2.47 -21.35 23.25
C LEU A 355 3.31 -22.03 22.17
N THR A 356 4.56 -22.41 22.45
CA THR A 356 5.40 -23.13 21.50
C THR A 356 4.81 -24.52 21.23
N ASN A 357 4.45 -25.25 22.28
CA ASN A 357 3.79 -26.55 22.16
C ASN A 357 2.41 -26.45 21.51
N LEU A 358 1.64 -25.41 21.83
CA LEU A 358 0.38 -25.13 21.15
C LEU A 358 0.59 -24.95 19.64
N LEU A 359 1.52 -24.09 19.22
CA LEU A 359 1.73 -23.82 17.80
C LEU A 359 2.21 -25.05 17.04
N ALA A 360 3.05 -25.88 17.65
CA ALA A 360 3.45 -27.18 17.09
C ALA A 360 2.24 -28.11 16.95
N ARG A 361 1.37 -28.17 17.95
CA ARG A 361 0.13 -28.96 17.88
C ARG A 361 -0.79 -28.46 16.77
N LEU A 362 -1.01 -27.16 16.65
CA LEU A 362 -1.85 -26.60 15.57
C LEU A 362 -1.27 -26.90 14.18
N ARG A 363 0.06 -26.88 14.04
CA ARG A 363 0.73 -27.24 12.80
C ARG A 363 0.47 -28.69 12.38
N LEU A 364 0.47 -29.61 13.35
CA LEU A 364 0.13 -31.03 13.15
C LEU A 364 -1.35 -31.23 12.77
N GLU A 365 -2.23 -30.39 13.30
CA GLU A 365 -3.66 -30.37 12.96
C GLU A 365 -3.94 -29.69 11.59
N GLY A 366 -2.88 -29.30 10.85
CA GLY A 366 -2.98 -28.75 9.50
C GLY A 366 -3.14 -27.23 9.41
N VAL A 367 -3.02 -26.50 10.52
CA VAL A 367 -3.07 -25.03 10.52
C VAL A 367 -1.74 -24.50 9.99
N ASN A 368 -1.78 -23.81 8.86
CA ASN A 368 -0.60 -23.18 8.25
C ASN A 368 -0.53 -21.69 8.61
N THR A 369 -1.66 -21.01 8.70
CA THR A 369 -1.73 -19.58 9.05
C THR A 369 -2.66 -19.38 10.24
N LEU A 370 -2.14 -18.67 11.26
CA LEU A 370 -2.86 -18.38 12.49
C LEU A 370 -2.99 -16.87 12.69
N MET A 371 -4.22 -16.39 12.74
CA MET A 371 -4.51 -15.02 13.17
C MET A 371 -4.76 -15.02 14.68
N VAL A 372 -4.09 -14.15 15.43
CA VAL A 372 -4.32 -13.94 16.87
C VAL A 372 -5.02 -12.61 17.04
N GLU A 373 -6.27 -12.64 17.51
CA GLU A 373 -7.14 -11.47 17.65
C GLU A 373 -7.52 -11.23 19.12
N GLY A 374 -7.45 -9.98 19.55
CA GLY A 374 -7.99 -9.54 20.83
C GLY A 374 -7.28 -10.06 22.09
N GLY A 375 -7.51 -9.35 23.19
CA GLY A 375 -6.97 -9.69 24.52
C GLY A 375 -5.50 -9.33 24.70
N ALA A 376 -5.25 -8.21 25.39
CA ALA A 376 -3.91 -7.68 25.63
C ALA A 376 -2.92 -8.72 26.16
N ARG A 377 -3.36 -9.59 27.08
CA ARG A 377 -2.52 -10.66 27.65
C ARG A 377 -2.09 -11.70 26.63
N VAL A 378 -2.95 -12.09 25.69
CA VAL A 378 -2.62 -13.09 24.67
C VAL A 378 -1.60 -12.50 23.71
N ILE A 379 -1.88 -11.31 23.18
CA ILE A 379 -0.97 -10.58 22.28
C ILE A 379 0.40 -10.38 22.94
N THR A 380 0.42 -9.90 24.19
CA THR A 380 1.66 -9.66 24.94
C THR A 380 2.46 -10.95 25.13
N ASN A 381 1.82 -12.09 25.42
CA ASN A 381 2.51 -13.37 25.58
C ASN A 381 3.11 -13.89 24.27
N PHE A 382 2.43 -13.73 23.13
CA PHE A 382 2.97 -14.09 21.82
C PHE A 382 4.20 -13.24 21.47
N LEU A 383 4.15 -11.93 21.74
CA LEU A 383 5.27 -11.02 21.53
C LEU A 383 6.45 -11.33 22.47
N ALA A 384 6.18 -11.54 23.76
CA ALA A 384 7.23 -11.82 24.76
C ALA A 384 8.00 -13.13 24.47
N GLN A 385 7.36 -14.10 23.83
CA GLN A 385 7.97 -15.38 23.43
C GLN A 385 8.52 -15.38 21.99
N GLN A 386 8.49 -14.23 21.30
CA GLN A 386 8.96 -14.08 19.92
C GLN A 386 8.26 -15.01 18.92
N LEU A 387 6.96 -15.25 19.12
CA LEU A 387 6.14 -16.18 18.34
C LEU A 387 5.27 -15.49 17.27
N VAL A 388 5.51 -14.19 17.02
CA VAL A 388 4.78 -13.41 16.02
C VAL A 388 5.63 -13.32 14.75
N ASP A 389 5.01 -13.38 13.59
CA ASP A 389 5.68 -13.17 12.29
C ASP A 389 5.24 -11.85 11.64
N ARG A 390 3.97 -11.46 11.84
CA ARG A 390 3.38 -10.25 11.28
C ARG A 390 2.49 -9.53 12.29
N VAL A 391 2.51 -8.21 12.21
CA VAL A 391 1.65 -7.33 13.00
C VAL A 391 0.73 -6.57 12.06
N VAL A 392 -0.56 -6.54 12.40
CA VAL A 392 -1.56 -5.64 11.80
C VAL A 392 -2.17 -4.82 12.94
N VAL A 393 -2.13 -3.49 12.83
CA VAL A 393 -2.71 -2.58 13.81
C VAL A 393 -3.66 -1.63 13.12
N THR A 394 -4.92 -1.62 13.55
CA THR A 394 -5.89 -0.58 13.16
C THR A 394 -5.87 0.52 14.22
N ILE A 395 -5.65 1.76 13.81
CA ILE A 395 -5.65 2.94 14.70
C ILE A 395 -6.87 3.79 14.36
N ALA A 396 -7.83 3.82 15.28
CA ALA A 396 -9.00 4.68 15.21
C ALA A 396 -8.66 6.10 15.73
N PRO A 397 -9.19 7.17 15.12
CA PRO A 397 -8.86 8.56 15.45
C PRO A 397 -9.62 9.06 16.68
N VAL A 398 -9.64 8.26 17.76
CA VAL A 398 -10.29 8.57 19.03
C VAL A 398 -9.30 8.45 20.18
N LEU A 399 -9.56 9.11 21.30
CA LEU A 399 -8.79 8.98 22.54
C LEU A 399 -9.65 8.28 23.60
N VAL A 400 -9.11 7.24 24.25
CA VAL A 400 -9.85 6.41 25.20
C VAL A 400 -9.26 6.45 26.61
N GLY A 401 -7.93 6.42 26.76
CA GLY A 401 -7.23 6.45 28.05
C GLY A 401 -7.40 5.17 28.88
N GLY A 402 -7.57 4.03 28.22
CA GLY A 402 -7.96 2.75 28.82
C GLY A 402 -6.85 1.71 28.87
N LEU A 403 -7.21 0.45 28.59
CA LEU A 403 -6.26 -0.66 28.55
C LEU A 403 -5.53 -0.70 27.22
N HIS A 404 -4.20 -0.83 27.26
CA HIS A 404 -3.36 -0.92 26.06
C HIS A 404 -3.38 -2.32 25.43
N ALA A 405 -3.16 -2.37 24.11
CA ALA A 405 -3.10 -3.63 23.35
C ALA A 405 -1.91 -4.51 23.75
N VAL A 406 -0.77 -3.88 24.00
CA VAL A 406 0.48 -4.52 24.38
C VAL A 406 0.83 -3.99 25.76
N GLU A 407 0.77 -4.86 26.76
CA GLU A 407 1.26 -4.56 28.10
C GLU A 407 2.79 -4.66 28.09
N THR A 408 3.48 -3.92 28.97
CA THR A 408 4.95 -3.86 28.99
C THR A 408 5.53 -5.28 29.05
N PRO A 409 6.19 -5.78 27.98
CA PRO A 409 6.80 -7.10 28.03
C PRO A 409 8.03 -6.95 28.93
N HIS A 410 7.91 -7.32 30.21
CA HIS A 410 8.99 -7.20 31.19
C HIS A 410 10.24 -8.04 30.84
N SER A 411 10.29 -8.68 29.67
CA SER A 411 11.23 -9.72 29.29
C SER A 411 11.91 -9.54 27.92
N LEU A 412 11.65 -8.48 27.15
CA LEU A 412 12.33 -8.28 25.87
C LEU A 412 13.60 -7.43 26.04
N PRO A 413 14.81 -7.98 25.78
CA PRO A 413 16.08 -7.26 25.96
C PRO A 413 16.26 -6.10 24.99
N LYS A 414 15.71 -6.17 23.77
CA LYS A 414 15.52 -5.02 22.87
C LYS A 414 14.14 -5.05 22.22
N LEU A 415 13.73 -3.89 21.73
CA LEU A 415 12.43 -3.71 21.08
C LEU A 415 12.49 -4.22 19.63
N PRO A 416 11.56 -5.08 19.19
CA PRO A 416 11.52 -5.54 17.82
C PRO A 416 11.16 -4.41 16.86
N ARG A 417 11.63 -4.49 15.61
CA ARG A 417 11.28 -3.55 14.54
C ARG A 417 10.39 -4.23 13.50
N LEU A 418 9.53 -3.44 12.86
CA LEU A 418 8.77 -3.89 11.70
C LEU A 418 9.54 -3.59 10.41
N HIS A 419 9.58 -4.56 9.51
CA HIS A 419 10.08 -4.44 8.14
C HIS A 419 8.92 -4.58 7.16
N HIS A 420 9.16 -4.13 5.92
CA HIS A 420 8.15 -4.11 4.86
C HIS A 420 6.86 -3.43 5.32
N VAL A 421 6.99 -2.34 6.08
CA VAL A 421 5.85 -1.63 6.65
C VAL A 421 4.99 -1.07 5.53
N ARG A 422 3.69 -1.38 5.59
CA ARG A 422 2.65 -0.85 4.73
C ARG A 422 1.62 -0.18 5.62
N TYR A 423 1.00 0.87 5.12
CA TYR A 423 -0.13 1.50 5.80
C TYR A 423 -1.19 1.89 4.79
N GLN A 424 -2.43 1.93 5.25
CA GLN A 424 -3.57 2.36 4.45
C GLN A 424 -4.60 3.06 5.34
N ARG A 425 -5.14 4.17 4.86
CA ARG A 425 -6.34 4.77 5.44
C ARG A 425 -7.58 4.00 4.98
N LEU A 426 -8.42 3.57 5.92
CA LEU A 426 -9.72 2.93 5.69
C LEU A 426 -10.78 3.72 6.45
N ASP A 427 -11.68 4.39 5.74
CA ASP A 427 -12.51 5.48 6.27
C ASP A 427 -11.66 6.51 7.04
N ASP A 428 -11.90 6.66 8.35
CA ASP A 428 -11.18 7.54 9.24
C ASP A 428 -10.07 6.81 10.03
N ASP A 429 -9.98 5.48 9.90
CA ASP A 429 -8.98 4.66 10.56
C ASP A 429 -7.69 4.57 9.73
N LEU A 430 -6.57 4.37 10.40
CA LEU A 430 -5.28 4.08 9.78
C LEU A 430 -4.85 2.65 10.13
N VAL A 431 -4.72 1.79 9.13
CA VAL A 431 -4.22 0.43 9.29
C VAL A 431 -2.73 0.39 8.97
N PHE A 432 -1.93 -0.14 9.89
CA PHE A 432 -0.53 -0.49 9.70
C PHE A 432 -0.37 -2.00 9.59
N MET A 433 0.53 -2.45 8.72
CA MET A 433 0.93 -3.84 8.60
C MET A 433 2.44 -3.92 8.41
N GLY A 434 3.09 -4.89 9.05
CA GLY A 434 4.51 -5.14 8.83
C GLY A 434 4.96 -6.49 9.36
N ASP A 435 6.04 -7.01 8.80
CA ASP A 435 6.69 -8.23 9.28
C ASP A 435 7.60 -7.88 10.44
N ILE A 436 7.59 -8.71 11.50
CA ILE A 436 8.45 -8.46 12.66
C ILE A 436 9.85 -9.02 12.43
N ASP A 437 10.86 -8.21 12.73
CA ASP A 437 12.25 -8.64 12.78
C ASP A 437 12.72 -8.79 14.23
N TRP A 438 12.93 -10.05 14.62
CA TRP A 438 13.47 -10.42 15.92
C TRP A 438 15.00 -10.40 15.96
N SER A 439 15.70 -10.27 14.83
CA SER A 439 17.18 -10.24 14.81
C SER A 439 17.76 -8.95 15.40
N ALA A 440 16.96 -7.88 15.41
CA ALA A 440 17.27 -6.63 16.07
C ALA A 440 16.91 -6.63 17.57
N ALA A 441 16.23 -7.67 18.08
CA ALA A 441 15.66 -7.77 19.43
C ALA A 441 16.62 -8.38 20.48
#